data_AF-A0A8K0K922-F1
#
_entry.id   AF-A0A8K0K922-F1
#
_cell.length_a   1.000
_cell.length_b   1.000
_cell.length_c   1.000
_cell.angle_alpha   90.00
_cell.angle_beta   90.00
_cell.angle_gamma   90.00
#
_symmetry.space_group_name_H-M   'P 1'
#
loop_
_entity.id
_entity.type
_entity.pdbx_description
1 polymer ?
#
loop_
_entity_poly.entity_id
_entity_poly.type
_entity_poly.pdbx_seq_one_letter_code
_entity_poly.pdbx_strand_id
1 'polypeptide(L)'
;MPMVSLKMGSSLNPNDIKEGDDVYFECNIKANPKAYKLAWYHEGKEMFHNVSAGVILSDQSLVLQGVTRNSAGDYTCLAANSEGKGSSNPVTLRVMCE
;
A
#
# COMPACT_ATOMS: atom_id res chain seq x y z
N MET A 1 -14.89 -2.00 14.59
CA MET A 1 -13.76 -2.39 13.70
C MET A 1 -13.08 -1.14 13.11
N PRO A 2 -11.80 -1.21 12.72
CA PRO A 2 -11.05 -0.08 12.15
C PRO A 2 -11.66 0.42 10.84
N MET A 3 -11.69 1.73 10.63
CA MET A 3 -11.94 2.33 9.32
C MET A 3 -10.61 2.64 8.65
N VAL A 4 -10.47 2.22 7.40
CA VAL A 4 -9.19 2.27 6.68
C VAL A 4 -9.39 2.90 5.32
N SER A 5 -8.51 3.83 4.94
CA SER A 5 -8.48 4.42 3.60
C SER A 5 -7.06 4.39 3.07
N LEU A 6 -6.91 3.96 1.82
CA LEU A 6 -5.62 3.92 1.14
C LEU A 6 -5.56 5.03 0.09
N LYS A 7 -4.42 5.71 0.04
CA LYS A 7 -4.10 6.70 -0.99
C LYS A 7 -2.65 6.53 -1.45
N MET A 8 -2.40 6.90 -2.69
CA MET A 8 -1.04 7.08 -3.19
C MET A 8 -0.43 8.35 -2.59
N GLY A 9 0.90 8.40 -2.54
CA GLY A 9 1.67 9.56 -2.11
C GLY A 9 1.25 10.85 -2.82
N SER A 10 1.07 11.92 -2.05
CA SER A 10 0.56 13.19 -2.58
C SER A 10 1.48 13.87 -3.61
N SER A 11 2.77 13.52 -3.63
CA SER A 11 3.73 14.03 -4.62
C SER A 11 3.77 13.22 -5.92
N LEU A 12 3.03 12.12 -6.03
CA LEU A 12 3.04 11.24 -7.19
C LEU A 12 1.90 11.57 -8.13
N ASN A 13 2.15 11.46 -9.44
CA ASN A 13 1.13 11.55 -10.47
C ASN A 13 0.76 10.12 -10.93
N PRO A 14 -0.42 9.59 -10.60
CA PRO A 14 -0.80 8.20 -10.93
C PRO A 14 -0.82 7.87 -12.43
N ASN A 15 -0.83 8.90 -13.30
CA ASN A 15 -0.80 8.74 -14.76
C ASN A 15 0.61 8.87 -15.36
N ASP A 16 1.63 9.18 -14.54
CA ASP A 16 3.01 9.42 -15.00
C ASP A 16 4.04 8.66 -14.16
N ILE A 17 3.71 7.41 -13.80
CA ILE A 17 4.65 6.51 -13.13
C ILE A 17 5.26 5.59 -14.18
N LYS A 18 6.59 5.51 -14.21
CA LYS A 18 7.36 4.71 -15.17
C LYS A 18 8.13 3.61 -14.45
N GLU A 19 8.60 2.64 -15.22
CA GLU A 19 9.52 1.62 -14.70
C GLU A 19 10.77 2.29 -14.10
N GLY A 20 11.20 1.83 -12.94
CA GLY A 20 12.33 2.42 -12.19
C GLY A 20 11.95 3.55 -11.23
N ASP A 21 10.72 4.06 -11.26
CA ASP A 21 10.27 5.08 -10.30
C ASP A 21 10.04 4.50 -8.90
N ASP A 22 10.20 5.35 -7.89
CA ASP A 22 9.83 5.04 -6.51
C ASP A 22 8.40 5.48 -6.24
N VAL A 23 7.58 4.56 -5.74
CA VAL A 23 6.17 4.78 -5.42
C VAL A 23 5.94 4.54 -3.95
N TYR A 24 5.08 5.36 -3.33
CA TYR A 24 4.67 5.15 -1.96
C TYR A 24 3.17 5.30 -1.80
N PHE A 25 2.63 4.57 -0.83
CA PHE A 25 1.24 4.58 -0.44
C PHE A 25 1.11 4.88 1.05
N GLU A 26 0.03 5.55 1.42
CA GLU A 26 -0.30 5.90 2.79
C GLU A 26 -1.66 5.30 3.16
N CYS A 27 -1.67 4.47 4.21
CA CYS A 27 -2.86 3.86 4.76
C CYS A 27 -3.33 4.66 5.99
N ASN A 28 -4.42 5.41 5.85
CA ASN A 28 -5.04 6.12 6.95
C ASN A 28 -5.93 5.20 7.79
N ILE A 29 -5.60 5.03 9.06
CA ILE A 29 -6.31 4.13 9.97
C ILE A 29 -7.00 4.95 11.07
N LYS A 30 -8.32 4.87 11.15
CA LYS A 30 -9.12 5.39 12.27
C LYS A 30 -9.68 4.20 13.06
N ALA A 31 -9.14 3.96 14.24
CA ALA A 31 -9.52 2.83 15.07
C ALA A 31 -9.59 3.22 16.55
N ASN A 32 -10.63 2.74 17.23
CA ASN A 32 -10.75 2.78 18.68
C ASN A 32 -11.33 1.43 19.15
N PRO A 33 -10.58 0.58 19.86
CA PRO A 33 -9.19 0.73 20.31
C PRO A 33 -8.15 0.77 19.17
N LYS A 34 -6.90 1.17 19.48
CA LYS A 34 -5.80 1.27 18.50
C LYS A 34 -5.61 -0.06 17.76
N ALA A 35 -5.38 0.01 16.46
CA ALA A 35 -5.05 -1.18 15.66
C ALA A 35 -3.71 -1.76 16.10
N TYR A 36 -3.66 -3.09 16.28
CA TYR A 36 -2.44 -3.82 16.64
C TYR A 36 -1.78 -4.50 15.43
N LYS A 37 -2.49 -4.63 14.31
CA LYS A 37 -1.97 -5.21 13.06
C LYS A 37 -2.32 -4.31 11.89
N LEU A 38 -1.33 -4.11 11.01
CA LEU A 38 -1.49 -3.60 9.65
C LEU A 38 -0.89 -4.62 8.69
N ALA A 39 -1.62 -4.94 7.62
CA ALA A 39 -1.15 -5.79 6.53
C ALA A 39 -1.42 -5.10 5.19
N TRP A 40 -0.53 -5.34 4.24
CA TRP A 40 -0.60 -4.80 2.88
C TRP A 40 -0.85 -5.93 1.91
N TYR A 41 -1.61 -5.65 0.86
CA TYR A 41 -1.97 -6.63 -0.16
C TYR A 41 -1.75 -6.03 -1.55
N HIS A 42 -1.20 -6.84 -2.44
CA HIS A 42 -1.10 -6.58 -3.87
C HIS A 42 -1.81 -7.70 -4.62
N GLU A 43 -2.80 -7.35 -5.45
CA GLU A 43 -3.63 -8.33 -6.17
C GLU A 43 -4.24 -9.39 -5.22
N GLY A 44 -4.63 -8.95 -4.02
CA GLY A 44 -5.20 -9.82 -2.98
C GLY A 44 -4.19 -10.73 -2.24
N LYS A 45 -2.89 -10.66 -2.54
CA LYS A 45 -1.83 -11.42 -1.85
C LYS A 45 -1.14 -10.56 -0.80
N GLU A 46 -0.99 -11.09 0.42
CA GLU A 46 -0.31 -10.39 1.51
C GLU A 46 1.15 -10.14 1.15
N MET A 47 1.59 -8.89 1.31
CA MET A 47 2.97 -8.48 1.09
C MET A 47 3.76 -8.45 2.38
N PHE A 48 5.05 -8.70 2.27
CA PHE A 48 5.97 -8.69 3.40
C PHE A 48 7.09 -7.69 3.15
N HIS A 49 7.59 -7.13 4.25
CA HIS A 49 8.75 -6.24 4.21
C HIS A 49 9.94 -6.99 3.61
N ASN A 50 10.49 -6.45 2.52
CA ASN A 50 11.59 -7.04 1.78
C ASN A 50 12.41 -5.93 1.09
N VAL A 51 13.40 -5.40 1.80
CA VAL A 51 14.26 -4.30 1.31
C VAL A 51 15.03 -4.68 0.05
N SER A 52 15.51 -5.93 -0.05
CA SER A 52 16.27 -6.36 -1.24
C SER A 52 15.42 -6.45 -2.50
N ALA A 53 14.10 -6.61 -2.36
CA ALA A 53 13.13 -6.53 -3.46
C ALA A 53 12.49 -5.13 -3.60
N GLY A 54 12.97 -4.11 -2.88
CA GLY A 54 12.43 -2.76 -2.94
C GLY A 54 11.10 -2.57 -2.22
N VAL A 55 10.65 -3.51 -1.38
CA VAL A 55 9.37 -3.42 -0.65
C VAL A 55 9.62 -3.03 0.79
N ILE A 56 9.30 -1.79 1.16
CA ILE A 56 9.54 -1.25 2.50
C ILE A 56 8.19 -0.93 3.16
N LEU A 57 7.85 -1.70 4.18
CA LEU A 57 6.69 -1.44 5.05
C LEU A 57 7.14 -0.69 6.30
N SER A 58 6.55 0.47 6.60
CA SER A 58 6.87 1.29 7.77
C SER A 58 5.62 1.97 8.33
N ASP A 59 5.27 1.71 9.59
CA ASP A 59 4.08 2.22 10.28
C ASP A 59 2.77 2.07 9.48
N GLN A 60 2.43 3.08 8.68
CA GLN A 60 1.20 3.23 7.89
C GLN A 60 1.51 3.44 6.40
N SER A 61 2.77 3.25 6.01
CA SER A 61 3.26 3.51 4.66
C SER A 61 3.86 2.26 4.04
N LEU A 62 3.63 2.12 2.73
CA LEU A 62 4.26 1.14 1.87
C LEU A 62 5.08 1.91 0.84
N VAL A 63 6.35 1.60 0.72
CA VAL A 63 7.23 2.12 -0.33
C VAL A 63 7.64 0.96 -1.23
N LEU A 64 7.54 1.19 -2.54
CA LEU A 64 8.03 0.33 -3.61
C LEU A 64 9.13 1.09 -4.34
N GLN A 65 10.35 0.58 -4.27
CA GLN A 65 11.49 1.16 -4.95
C GLN A 65 11.70 0.52 -6.31
N GLY A 66 11.97 1.32 -7.33
CA GLY A 66 12.24 0.84 -8.68
C GLY A 66 11.11 -0.02 -9.24
N VAL A 67 9.89 0.52 -9.30
CA VAL A 67 8.71 -0.24 -9.73
C VAL A 67 8.91 -0.83 -11.12
N THR A 68 8.35 -2.02 -11.34
CA THR A 68 8.37 -2.70 -12.65
C THR A 68 6.94 -2.89 -13.13
N ARG A 69 6.72 -3.40 -14.35
CA ARG A 69 5.36 -3.78 -14.78
C ARG A 69 4.68 -4.79 -13.86
N ASN A 70 5.47 -5.66 -13.23
CA ASN A 70 4.93 -6.64 -12.28
C ASN A 70 4.45 -5.98 -10.98
N SER A 71 4.86 -4.74 -10.70
CA SER A 71 4.35 -3.94 -9.60
C SER A 71 2.98 -3.33 -9.91
N ALA A 72 2.55 -3.28 -11.18
CA ALA A 72 1.22 -2.79 -11.51
C ALA A 72 0.12 -3.67 -10.89
N GLY A 73 -1.03 -3.07 -10.62
CA GLY A 73 -2.18 -3.77 -10.04
C GLY A 73 -2.76 -3.06 -8.83
N ASP A 74 -3.70 -3.74 -8.18
CA ASP A 74 -4.48 -3.18 -7.07
C ASP A 74 -3.79 -3.41 -5.72
N TYR A 75 -3.62 -2.31 -4.99
CA TYR A 75 -3.12 -2.30 -3.63
C TYR A 75 -4.25 -2.05 -2.64
N THR A 76 -4.23 -2.78 -1.53
CA THR A 76 -5.12 -2.57 -0.39
C THR A 76 -4.35 -2.71 0.92
N CYS A 77 -4.85 -2.08 1.98
CA CYS A 77 -4.35 -2.29 3.34
C CYS A 77 -5.47 -2.76 4.26
N LEU A 78 -5.12 -3.59 5.23
CA LEU A 78 -6.01 -4.14 6.24
C LEU A 78 -5.48 -3.83 7.64
N ALA A 79 -6.33 -3.22 8.46
CA ALA A 79 -6.03 -3.00 9.87
C ALA A 79 -6.91 -3.88 10.77
N ALA A 80 -6.34 -4.38 11.87
CA ALA A 80 -7.08 -5.17 12.86
C ALA A 80 -6.92 -4.61 14.28
N ASN A 81 -8.02 -4.62 15.03
CA ASN A 81 -8.08 -4.32 16.45
C ASN A 81 -8.99 -5.33 17.19
N SER A 82 -9.24 -5.13 18.49
CA SER A 82 -10.12 -5.99 19.30
C SER A 82 -11.55 -6.10 18.74
N GLU A 83 -12.01 -5.08 18.02
CA GLU A 83 -13.35 -5.00 17.44
C GLU A 83 -13.44 -5.64 16.04
N GLY A 84 -12.35 -6.19 15.52
CA GLY A 84 -12.30 -6.87 14.23
C GLY A 84 -11.34 -6.26 13.22
N LYS A 85 -11.62 -6.48 11.93
CA LYS A 85 -10.74 -6.11 10.80
C LYS A 85 -11.44 -5.13 9.86
N GLY A 86 -10.71 -4.14 9.35
CA GLY A 86 -11.17 -3.22 8.31
C GLY A 86 -10.23 -3.24 7.12
N SER A 87 -10.78 -3.29 5.91
CA SER A 87 -10.04 -3.21 4.65
C SER A 87 -10.22 -1.85 4.00
N SER A 88 -9.20 -1.34 3.34
CA SER A 88 -9.25 -0.08 2.60
C SER A 88 -9.99 -0.21 1.26
N ASN A 89 -10.24 0.95 0.63
CA ASN A 89 -10.46 1.01 -0.81
C ASN A 89 -9.24 0.47 -1.58
N PRO A 90 -9.43 -0.09 -2.79
CA PRO A 90 -8.33 -0.40 -3.68
C PRO A 90 -7.72 0.89 -4.26
N VAL A 91 -6.41 0.86 -4.51
CA VAL A 91 -5.69 1.86 -5.28
C VAL A 91 -4.90 1.13 -6.36
N THR A 92 -5.22 1.41 -7.62
CA THR A 92 -4.56 0.79 -8.77
C THR A 92 -3.26 1.52 -9.11
N LEU A 93 -2.14 0.82 -9.08
CA LEU A 93 -0.87 1.29 -9.61
C LEU A 93 -0.80 0.99 -11.11
N ARG A 94 -0.54 2.02 -11.91
CA ARG A 94 -0.21 1.90 -13.33
C ARG A 94 1.26 2.20 -13.52
N VAL A 95 1.96 1.35 -14.26
CA VAL A 95 3.38 1.55 -14.59
C VAL A 95 3.49 1.63 -16.10
N MET A 96 3.96 2.76 -16.60
CA MET A 96 4.18 2.99 -18.03
C MET A 96 5.52 2.42 -18.46
N CYS A 97 5.56 1.97 -19.71
CA CYS A 97 6.81 1.64 -20.38
C CYS A 97 7.65 2.92 -20.49
N GLU A 98 8.98 2.79 -20.44
CA GLU A 98 9.86 3.81 -21.02
C GLU A 98 9.58 4.01 -22.52
#